data_AF-A0A7J7ZFF6-F1
#
_entry.id   AF-A0A7J7ZFF6-F1
#
_cell.length_a   1.000
_cell.length_b   1.000
_cell.length_c   1.000
_cell.angle_alpha   90.00
_cell.angle_beta   90.00
_cell.angle_gamma   90.00
#
_symmetry.space_group_name_H-M   'P 1'
#
loop_
_entity.id
_entity.type
_entity.pdbx_description
1 polymer ?
#
loop_
_entity_poly.entity_id
_entity_poly.type
_entity_poly.pdbx_seq_one_letter_code
_entity_poly.pdbx_strand_id
1 'polypeptide(L)'
;MVNMVELTALQNEEENQNVVAPGCLAQSNDTAAKALWEALLNTKHKEAVMEVRRHLVEAASRENLPIKMSMGRVTPGQLMSYIHLFKNNLKALMNHCGLLQLGLATVQTLKHPQTAKWDNFLAFERLLLQSIGESTMSVVLNQLLPIIKPLNQRTNDDYSPEELLILLIYIYSVTGEFTEDKDLAEAEEKVKKALAKVFCEESELSPLLQKVTGCDSSINLTFHKSKIAVDELFTSLRDIAGARNLMKQFKSVYVPGNHTHQASYKPLLKQVVEEIFNPERPDPVDIEHMSSGLTDLLKTGFSMFMKVSRPHPSDHPLLILFVVGGVTVSEAKMIKDLVLSLKPGTQVIVLSTRLLKPLNIPELLFATDRLHPDLGF
;
A
#
# COMPACT_ATOMS: atom_id res chain seq x y z
N MET A 1 -15.14 -7.54 8.81
CA MET A 1 -15.95 -8.27 9.81
C MET A 1 -15.77 -9.76 9.53
N VAL A 2 -15.54 -10.61 10.54
CA VAL A 2 -15.21 -12.03 10.29
C VAL A 2 -16.50 -12.83 10.16
N ASN A 3 -16.69 -13.55 9.05
CA ASN A 3 -17.83 -14.43 8.89
C ASN A 3 -17.65 -15.68 9.80
N MET A 4 -18.61 -15.94 10.69
CA MET A 4 -18.54 -17.00 11.69
C MET A 4 -19.40 -18.22 11.35
N VAL A 5 -20.12 -18.22 10.23
CA VAL A 5 -21.07 -19.28 9.82
C VAL A 5 -20.39 -20.65 9.80
N GLU A 6 -19.13 -20.71 9.40
CA GLU A 6 -18.33 -21.93 9.29
C GLU A 6 -18.07 -22.66 10.64
N LEU A 7 -18.20 -21.94 11.76
CA LEU A 7 -18.14 -22.52 13.11
C LEU A 7 -19.51 -22.95 13.63
N THR A 8 -20.59 -22.69 12.89
CA THR A 8 -21.96 -23.05 13.25
C THR A 8 -22.46 -24.25 12.45
N ALA A 9 -23.56 -24.87 12.88
CA ALA A 9 -24.23 -25.94 12.14
C ALA A 9 -24.98 -25.44 10.88
N LEU A 10 -25.07 -24.12 10.67
CA LEU A 10 -25.80 -23.51 9.57
C LEU A 10 -25.06 -23.69 8.24
N GLN A 11 -25.82 -23.80 7.14
CA GLN A 11 -25.26 -23.79 5.80
C GLN A 11 -24.84 -22.37 5.41
N ASN A 12 -23.78 -22.26 4.62
CA ASN A 12 -23.22 -20.99 4.16
C ASN A 12 -24.06 -20.44 2.98
N GLU A 13 -25.33 -20.13 3.26
CA GLU A 13 -26.26 -19.46 2.36
C GLU A 13 -26.35 -17.97 2.75
N GLU A 14 -26.51 -17.07 1.77
CA GLU A 14 -26.55 -15.61 2.01
C GLU A 14 -27.62 -15.21 3.03
N GLU A 15 -28.74 -15.95 3.09
CA GLU A 15 -29.83 -15.73 4.05
C GLU A 15 -29.41 -15.96 5.52
N ASN A 16 -28.42 -16.82 5.78
CA ASN A 16 -27.96 -17.15 7.13
C ASN A 16 -26.91 -16.17 7.68
N GLN A 17 -26.38 -15.26 6.86
CA GLN A 17 -25.37 -14.29 7.28
C GLN A 17 -25.89 -13.28 8.32
N ASN A 18 -27.20 -13.01 8.31
CA ASN A 18 -27.84 -12.12 9.29
C ASN A 18 -28.21 -12.81 10.61
N VAL A 19 -28.12 -14.13 10.68
CA VAL A 19 -28.48 -14.94 11.87
C VAL A 19 -27.27 -15.15 12.79
N VAL A 20 -26.06 -15.14 12.23
CA VAL A 20 -24.82 -15.39 12.98
C VAL A 20 -24.14 -14.08 13.35
N ALA A 21 -23.88 -13.89 14.64
CA ALA A 21 -23.14 -12.75 15.12
C ALA A 21 -21.72 -12.71 14.48
N PRO A 22 -21.29 -11.55 13.98
CA PRO A 22 -19.98 -11.43 13.36
C PRO A 22 -18.83 -11.57 14.35
N GLY A 23 -17.70 -12.09 13.86
CA GLY A 23 -16.48 -12.19 14.64
C GLY A 23 -15.69 -10.87 14.70
N CYS A 24 -14.89 -10.74 15.76
CA CYS A 24 -14.00 -9.64 16.08
C CYS A 24 -12.53 -10.06 16.00
N LEU A 25 -11.71 -9.23 15.35
CA LEU A 25 -10.25 -9.39 15.29
C LEU A 25 -9.56 -8.96 16.59
N ALA A 26 -10.15 -7.99 17.30
CA ALA A 26 -9.58 -7.43 18.51
C ALA A 26 -10.17 -8.12 19.74
N GLN A 27 -9.40 -9.00 20.34
CA GLN A 27 -9.79 -9.74 21.54
C GLN A 27 -9.00 -9.19 22.74
N SER A 28 -9.56 -8.19 23.43
CA SER A 28 -8.88 -7.50 24.54
C SER A 28 -8.65 -8.39 25.76
N ASN A 29 -9.53 -9.37 25.98
CA ASN A 29 -9.54 -10.22 27.17
C ASN A 29 -8.77 -11.54 26.99
N ASP A 30 -8.34 -11.87 25.77
CA ASP A 30 -7.58 -13.08 25.46
C ASP A 30 -6.13 -12.71 25.12
N THR A 31 -5.23 -12.97 26.06
CA THR A 31 -3.79 -12.66 25.91
C THR A 31 -3.15 -13.43 24.76
N ALA A 32 -3.59 -14.67 24.48
CA ALA A 32 -3.04 -15.48 23.42
C ALA A 32 -3.53 -14.99 22.04
N ALA A 33 -4.81 -14.66 21.91
CA ALA A 33 -5.34 -14.05 20.69
C ALA A 33 -4.74 -12.65 20.45
N LYS A 34 -4.53 -11.86 21.50
CA LYS A 34 -3.85 -10.56 21.39
C LYS A 34 -2.42 -10.71 20.90
N ALA A 35 -1.64 -11.65 21.46
CA ALA A 35 -0.28 -11.93 21.01
C ALA A 35 -0.26 -12.40 19.54
N LEU A 36 -1.19 -13.25 19.12
CA LEU A 36 -1.32 -13.67 17.73
C LEU A 36 -1.69 -12.50 16.81
N TRP A 37 -2.62 -11.64 17.22
CA TRP A 37 -2.98 -10.44 16.47
C TRP A 37 -1.79 -9.49 16.29
N GLU A 38 -1.01 -9.26 17.35
CA GLU A 38 0.23 -8.48 17.28
C GLU A 38 1.27 -9.15 16.37
N ALA A 39 1.41 -10.48 16.41
CA ALA A 39 2.30 -11.21 15.52
C ALA A 39 1.88 -11.07 14.04
N LEU A 40 0.58 -11.15 13.74
CA LEU A 40 0.04 -10.98 12.39
C LEU A 40 0.37 -9.60 11.80
N LEU A 41 0.33 -8.54 12.62
CA LEU A 41 0.65 -7.18 12.17
C LEU A 41 2.15 -6.98 11.90
N ASN A 42 3.02 -7.71 12.60
CA ASN A 42 4.46 -7.47 12.58
C ASN A 42 5.26 -8.46 11.73
N THR A 43 4.75 -9.67 11.47
CA THR A 43 5.48 -10.70 10.71
C THR A 43 5.23 -10.62 9.20
N LYS A 44 6.02 -11.36 8.40
CA LYS A 44 5.78 -11.48 6.95
C LYS A 44 4.59 -12.39 6.69
N HIS A 45 3.92 -12.23 5.55
CA HIS A 45 2.73 -13.02 5.19
C HIS A 45 2.88 -14.54 5.42
N LYS A 46 3.99 -15.13 4.95
CA LYS A 46 4.25 -16.57 5.13
C LYS A 46 4.42 -16.96 6.61
N GLU A 47 5.12 -16.15 7.38
CA GLU A 47 5.37 -16.36 8.81
C GLU A 47 4.08 -16.22 9.61
N ALA A 48 3.30 -15.17 9.34
CA ALA A 48 1.98 -14.93 9.91
C ALA A 48 1.04 -16.13 9.74
N VAL A 49 0.96 -16.68 8.53
CA VAL A 49 0.11 -17.85 8.24
C VAL A 49 0.63 -19.11 8.95
N MET A 50 1.95 -19.30 9.04
CA MET A 50 2.53 -20.40 9.82
C MET A 50 2.26 -20.26 11.32
N GLU A 51 2.27 -19.03 11.84
CA GLU A 51 2.01 -18.74 13.24
C GLU A 51 0.55 -19.06 13.61
N VAL A 52 -0.41 -18.67 12.76
CA VAL A 52 -1.83 -19.05 12.92
C VAL A 52 -1.97 -20.57 12.95
N ARG A 53 -1.31 -21.27 12.03
CA ARG A 53 -1.32 -22.74 12.01
C ARG A 53 -0.76 -23.31 13.32
N ARG A 54 0.38 -22.80 13.79
CA ARG A 54 1.03 -23.24 15.04
C ARG A 54 0.06 -23.14 16.21
N HIS A 55 -0.56 -21.98 16.39
CA HIS A 55 -1.52 -21.74 17.46
C HIS A 55 -2.76 -22.64 17.35
N LEU A 56 -3.32 -22.84 16.16
CA LEU A 56 -4.48 -23.73 15.95
C LEU A 56 -4.15 -25.20 16.30
N VAL A 57 -2.97 -25.67 15.91
CA VAL A 57 -2.51 -27.03 16.22
C VAL A 57 -2.25 -27.21 17.71
N GLU A 58 -1.64 -26.23 18.36
CA GLU A 58 -1.42 -26.25 19.82
C GLU A 58 -2.73 -26.25 20.60
N ALA A 59 -3.70 -25.41 20.21
CA ALA A 59 -5.03 -25.40 20.82
C ALA A 59 -5.75 -26.73 20.62
N ALA A 60 -5.69 -27.30 19.41
CA ALA A 60 -6.31 -28.59 19.12
C ALA A 60 -5.67 -29.73 19.94
N SER A 61 -4.36 -29.66 20.17
CA SER A 61 -3.62 -30.65 20.96
C SER A 61 -3.98 -30.56 22.44
N ARG A 62 -4.18 -29.35 22.98
CA ARG A 62 -4.60 -29.14 24.38
C ARG A 62 -6.00 -29.67 24.65
N GLU A 63 -6.87 -29.64 23.66
CA GLU A 63 -8.25 -30.14 23.73
C GLU A 63 -8.37 -31.62 23.32
N ASN A 64 -7.25 -32.32 23.07
CA ASN A 64 -7.18 -33.72 22.63
C ASN A 64 -8.00 -34.02 21.34
N LEU A 65 -8.04 -33.08 20.40
CA LEU A 65 -8.75 -33.23 19.13
C LEU A 65 -7.92 -34.06 18.12
N PRO A 66 -8.55 -34.75 17.15
CA PRO A 66 -7.84 -35.58 16.18
C PRO A 66 -7.12 -34.73 15.12
N ILE A 67 -5.83 -34.44 15.35
CA ILE A 67 -5.00 -33.63 14.46
C ILE A 67 -4.41 -34.47 13.35
N LYS A 68 -4.65 -34.08 12.09
CA LYS A 68 -3.89 -34.57 10.94
C LYS A 68 -2.75 -33.58 10.64
N MET A 69 -1.52 -33.98 10.95
CA MET A 69 -0.33 -33.17 10.67
C MET A 69 0.07 -33.33 9.20
N SER A 70 0.09 -32.22 8.43
CA SER A 70 0.65 -32.20 7.08
C SER A 70 1.91 -31.35 7.03
N MET A 71 3.06 -31.93 6.71
CA MET A 71 4.28 -31.16 6.50
C MET A 71 4.20 -30.48 5.12
N GLY A 72 4.27 -29.14 5.06
CA GLY A 72 4.20 -28.41 3.78
C GLY A 72 3.67 -26.99 3.88
N ARG A 73 3.47 -26.35 2.70
CA ARG A 73 2.89 -25.00 2.58
C ARG A 73 1.50 -24.98 3.21
N VAL A 74 1.26 -23.98 4.06
CA VAL A 74 -0.03 -23.78 4.71
C VAL A 74 -1.04 -23.28 3.69
N THR A 75 -2.13 -24.02 3.51
CA THR A 75 -3.23 -23.63 2.61
C THR A 75 -4.48 -23.22 3.40
N PRO A 76 -5.40 -22.44 2.80
CA PRO A 76 -6.64 -22.06 3.46
C PRO A 76 -7.47 -23.28 3.87
N GLY A 77 -7.47 -24.34 3.05
CA GLY A 77 -8.15 -25.60 3.36
C GLY A 77 -7.56 -26.34 4.56
N GLN A 78 -6.24 -26.26 4.77
CA GLN A 78 -5.60 -26.84 5.96
C GLN A 78 -5.94 -26.07 7.23
N LEU A 79 -5.90 -24.74 7.20
CA LEU A 79 -6.33 -23.94 8.35
C LEU A 79 -7.81 -24.22 8.68
N MET A 80 -8.63 -24.33 7.64
CA MET A 80 -10.05 -24.66 7.78
C MET A 80 -10.28 -26.02 8.44
N SER A 81 -9.51 -27.04 8.06
CA SER A 81 -9.66 -28.38 8.64
C SER A 81 -9.34 -28.40 10.14
N TYR A 82 -8.35 -27.61 10.59
CA TYR A 82 -8.06 -27.45 12.01
C TYR A 82 -9.18 -26.69 12.75
N ILE A 83 -9.72 -25.63 12.17
CA ILE A 83 -10.83 -24.86 12.76
C ILE A 83 -12.08 -25.73 12.92
N HIS A 84 -12.42 -26.56 11.94
CA HIS A 84 -13.59 -27.43 12.01
C HIS A 84 -13.52 -28.51 13.09
N LEU A 85 -12.34 -28.85 13.61
CA LEU A 85 -12.22 -29.78 14.75
C LEU A 85 -12.94 -29.27 16.00
N PHE A 86 -13.08 -27.94 16.13
CA PHE A 86 -13.72 -27.30 17.28
C PHE A 86 -15.23 -27.17 17.14
N LYS A 87 -15.79 -27.38 15.94
CA LYS A 87 -17.21 -27.12 15.60
C LYS A 87 -18.18 -27.85 16.53
N ASN A 88 -17.88 -29.09 16.90
CA ASN A 88 -18.75 -29.92 17.72
C ASN A 88 -18.40 -29.88 19.23
N ASN A 89 -17.33 -29.17 19.61
CA ASN A 89 -16.90 -29.06 21.01
C ASN A 89 -17.11 -27.62 21.51
N LEU A 90 -18.31 -27.35 22.02
CA LEU A 90 -18.70 -26.02 22.50
C LEU A 90 -17.76 -25.47 23.58
N LYS A 91 -17.25 -26.33 24.47
CA LYS A 91 -16.31 -25.93 25.52
C LYS A 91 -14.99 -25.44 24.93
N ALA A 92 -14.42 -26.21 23.99
CA ALA A 92 -13.20 -25.82 23.30
C ALA A 92 -13.42 -24.56 22.43
N LEU A 93 -14.57 -24.44 21.79
CA LEU A 93 -14.93 -23.26 20.99
C LEU A 93 -14.99 -21.99 21.85
N MET A 94 -15.63 -22.05 23.02
CA MET A 94 -15.67 -20.92 23.96
C MET A 94 -14.28 -20.56 24.47
N ASN A 95 -13.46 -21.56 24.83
CA ASN A 95 -12.12 -21.35 25.38
C ASN A 95 -11.14 -20.73 24.38
N HIS A 96 -11.25 -21.09 23.09
CA HIS A 96 -10.33 -20.65 22.03
C HIS A 96 -10.99 -19.74 21.00
N CYS A 97 -12.10 -19.09 21.37
CA CYS A 97 -12.94 -18.32 20.44
C CYS A 97 -12.15 -17.22 19.72
N GLY A 98 -11.29 -16.50 20.43
CA GLY A 98 -10.47 -15.44 19.85
C GLY A 98 -9.47 -15.95 18.80
N LEU A 99 -8.81 -17.06 19.10
CA LEU A 99 -7.92 -17.74 18.17
C LEU A 99 -8.67 -18.23 16.92
N LEU A 100 -9.83 -18.85 17.09
CA LEU A 100 -10.63 -19.36 15.97
C LEU A 100 -11.13 -18.23 15.07
N GLN A 101 -11.49 -17.08 15.64
CA GLN A 101 -11.85 -15.87 14.88
C GLN A 101 -10.69 -15.34 14.05
N LEU A 102 -9.47 -15.27 14.61
CA LEU A 102 -8.27 -14.88 13.86
C LEU A 102 -7.91 -15.91 12.78
N GLY A 103 -8.09 -17.21 13.07
CA GLY A 103 -7.92 -18.28 12.10
C GLY A 103 -8.90 -18.16 10.92
N LEU A 104 -10.19 -17.95 11.19
CA LEU A 104 -11.20 -17.74 10.16
C LEU A 104 -10.95 -16.48 9.33
N ALA A 105 -10.58 -15.38 9.99
CA ALA A 105 -10.22 -14.14 9.30
C ALA A 105 -9.05 -14.37 8.33
N THR A 106 -8.05 -15.14 8.76
CA THR A 106 -6.90 -15.52 7.92
C THR A 106 -7.36 -16.35 6.72
N VAL A 107 -8.21 -17.36 6.94
CA VAL A 107 -8.76 -18.20 5.86
C VAL A 107 -9.57 -17.38 4.86
N GLN A 108 -10.45 -16.49 5.34
CA GLN A 108 -11.27 -15.61 4.49
C GLN A 108 -10.40 -14.66 3.67
N THR A 109 -9.38 -14.07 4.29
CA THR A 109 -8.41 -13.23 3.59
C THR A 109 -7.70 -13.98 2.48
N LEU A 110 -7.23 -15.21 2.75
CA LEU A 110 -6.53 -16.02 1.76
C LEU A 110 -7.44 -16.53 0.62
N LYS A 111 -8.75 -16.71 0.88
CA LYS A 111 -9.74 -17.13 -0.11
C LYS A 111 -10.36 -15.97 -0.90
N HIS A 112 -10.09 -14.73 -0.52
CA HIS A 112 -10.73 -13.57 -1.14
C HIS A 112 -10.35 -13.47 -2.63
N PRO A 113 -11.31 -13.23 -3.54
CA PRO A 113 -11.03 -13.15 -4.99
C PRO A 113 -9.95 -12.11 -5.34
N GLN A 114 -9.92 -10.98 -4.61
CA GLN A 114 -8.91 -9.95 -4.83
C GLN A 114 -7.48 -10.42 -4.53
N THR A 115 -7.27 -11.49 -3.75
CA THR A 115 -5.91 -11.97 -3.41
C THR A 115 -5.12 -12.35 -4.65
N ALA A 116 -5.74 -13.05 -5.62
CA ALA A 116 -5.10 -13.36 -6.89
C ALA A 116 -4.77 -12.08 -7.69
N LYS A 117 -5.66 -11.09 -7.63
CA LYS A 117 -5.46 -9.78 -8.27
C LYS A 117 -4.27 -9.03 -7.66
N TRP A 118 -4.14 -9.03 -6.34
CA TRP A 118 -2.99 -8.43 -5.64
C TRP A 118 -1.67 -9.14 -5.98
N ASP A 119 -1.68 -10.46 -6.11
CA ASP A 119 -0.50 -11.22 -6.56
C ASP A 119 -0.12 -10.84 -7.99
N ASN A 120 -1.10 -10.64 -8.88
CA ASN A 120 -0.86 -10.16 -10.25
C ASN A 120 -0.29 -8.72 -10.26
N PHE A 121 -0.81 -7.82 -9.43
CA PHE A 121 -0.24 -6.48 -9.25
C PHE A 121 1.22 -6.53 -8.82
N LEU A 122 1.54 -7.36 -7.82
CA LEU A 122 2.92 -7.49 -7.33
C LEU A 122 3.86 -8.09 -8.38
N ALA A 123 3.38 -9.07 -9.14
CA ALA A 123 4.15 -9.64 -10.25
C ALA A 123 4.40 -8.60 -11.35
N PHE A 124 3.38 -7.80 -11.68
CA PHE A 124 3.47 -6.74 -12.67
C PHE A 124 4.37 -5.59 -12.20
N GLU A 125 4.28 -5.19 -10.93
CA GLU A 125 5.16 -4.19 -10.30
C GLU A 125 6.64 -4.57 -10.44
N ARG A 126 6.98 -5.84 -10.17
CA ARG A 126 8.34 -6.37 -10.34
C ARG A 126 8.79 -6.35 -11.79
N LEU A 127 7.90 -6.72 -12.71
CA LEU A 127 8.19 -6.67 -14.15
C LEU A 127 8.43 -5.24 -14.63
N LEU A 128 7.62 -4.28 -14.17
CA LEU A 128 7.78 -2.87 -14.47
C LEU A 128 9.10 -2.33 -13.92
N LEU A 129 9.46 -2.64 -12.67
CA LEU A 129 10.73 -2.23 -12.08
C LEU A 129 11.94 -2.73 -12.89
N GLN A 130 11.89 -3.97 -13.35
CA GLN A 130 12.95 -4.50 -14.20
C GLN A 130 12.98 -3.80 -15.56
N SER A 131 11.80 -3.59 -16.17
CA SER A 131 11.68 -2.95 -17.48
C SER A 131 12.13 -1.49 -17.47
N ILE A 132 11.86 -0.74 -16.40
CA ILE A 132 12.32 0.65 -16.22
C ILE A 132 13.86 0.73 -16.20
N GLY A 133 14.54 -0.30 -15.69
CA GLY A 133 16.02 -0.34 -15.67
C GLY A 133 16.67 -0.71 -17.00
N GLU A 134 15.98 -1.51 -17.82
CA GLU A 134 16.53 -2.10 -19.05
C GLU A 134 16.04 -1.42 -20.33
N SER A 135 14.90 -0.73 -20.27
CA SER A 135 14.18 -0.22 -21.44
C SER A 135 13.81 1.26 -21.30
N THR A 136 13.46 1.89 -22.41
CA THR A 136 12.91 3.25 -22.41
C THR A 136 11.48 3.25 -21.86
N MET A 137 11.06 4.39 -21.32
CA MET A 137 9.70 4.58 -20.80
C MET A 137 8.63 4.30 -21.86
N SER A 138 8.90 4.58 -23.14
CA SER A 138 8.00 4.24 -24.25
C SER A 138 7.71 2.74 -24.34
N VAL A 139 8.70 1.87 -24.10
CA VAL A 139 8.51 0.41 -24.05
C VAL A 139 7.65 0.02 -22.85
N VAL A 140 7.93 0.59 -21.67
CA VAL A 140 7.17 0.32 -20.44
C VAL A 140 5.70 0.71 -20.60
N LEU A 141 5.41 1.86 -21.22
CA LEU A 141 4.04 2.27 -21.53
C LEU A 141 3.36 1.35 -22.56
N ASN A 142 4.09 0.91 -23.58
CA ASN A 142 3.54 -0.05 -24.55
C ASN A 142 3.22 -1.41 -23.93
N GLN A 143 3.90 -1.82 -22.85
CA GLN A 143 3.55 -3.03 -22.08
C GLN A 143 2.20 -2.92 -21.36
N LEU A 144 1.69 -1.71 -21.10
CA LEU A 144 0.36 -1.50 -20.54
C LEU A 144 -0.77 -1.68 -21.55
N LEU A 145 -0.53 -1.44 -22.84
CA LEU A 145 -1.60 -1.44 -23.86
C LEU A 145 -2.42 -2.75 -23.91
N PRO A 146 -1.82 -3.95 -23.82
CA PRO A 146 -2.59 -5.20 -23.80
C PRO A 146 -3.45 -5.38 -22.54
N ILE A 147 -3.13 -4.64 -21.48
CA ILE A 147 -3.77 -4.70 -20.17
C ILE A 147 -4.96 -3.74 -20.10
N ILE A 148 -4.90 -2.64 -20.86
CA ILE A 148 -5.97 -1.65 -20.97
C ILE A 148 -7.07 -2.23 -21.86
N LYS A 149 -8.00 -2.94 -21.24
CA LYS A 149 -9.12 -3.58 -21.92
C LYS A 149 -10.42 -2.78 -21.77
N PRO A 150 -11.19 -2.61 -22.86
CA PRO A 150 -12.55 -2.08 -22.81
C PRO A 150 -13.47 -3.02 -22.02
N LEU A 151 -14.59 -2.48 -21.51
CA LEU A 151 -15.51 -3.20 -20.63
C LEU A 151 -16.01 -4.51 -21.26
N ASN A 152 -16.28 -4.51 -22.57
CA ASN A 152 -16.78 -5.69 -23.31
C ASN A 152 -15.76 -6.84 -23.45
N GLN A 153 -14.48 -6.58 -23.17
CA GLN A 153 -13.39 -7.57 -23.23
C GLN A 153 -12.82 -7.89 -21.85
N ARG A 154 -13.37 -7.27 -20.80
CA ARG A 154 -12.89 -7.38 -19.43
C ARG A 154 -13.51 -8.59 -18.72
N THR A 155 -12.68 -9.35 -18.03
CA THR A 155 -13.04 -10.39 -17.08
C THR A 155 -12.87 -9.89 -15.64
N ASN A 156 -13.34 -10.65 -14.65
CA ASN A 156 -13.20 -10.26 -13.23
C ASN A 156 -11.73 -10.14 -12.77
N ASP A 157 -10.80 -10.80 -13.47
CA ASP A 157 -9.37 -10.79 -13.14
C ASP A 157 -8.63 -9.60 -13.78
N ASP A 158 -9.26 -8.90 -14.72
CA ASP A 158 -8.68 -7.75 -15.40
C ASP A 158 -8.79 -6.47 -14.56
N TYR A 159 -8.03 -5.45 -14.94
CA TYR A 159 -7.90 -4.21 -14.18
C TYR A 159 -9.04 -3.22 -14.45
N SER A 160 -9.51 -2.56 -13.40
CA SER A 160 -10.47 -1.47 -13.47
C SER A 160 -9.78 -0.17 -13.95
N PRO A 161 -10.54 0.84 -14.39
CA PRO A 161 -9.97 2.13 -14.77
C PRO A 161 -9.12 2.78 -13.66
N GLU A 162 -9.57 2.70 -12.40
CA GLU A 162 -8.88 3.26 -11.25
C GLU A 162 -7.58 2.52 -10.92
N GLU A 163 -7.59 1.21 -11.12
CA GLU A 163 -6.42 0.34 -10.99
C GLU A 163 -5.38 0.63 -12.07
N LEU A 164 -5.81 0.90 -13.31
CA LEU A 164 -4.94 1.36 -14.39
C LEU A 164 -4.32 2.72 -14.06
N LEU A 165 -5.09 3.64 -13.44
CA LEU A 165 -4.55 4.92 -12.95
C LEU A 165 -3.48 4.71 -11.88
N ILE A 166 -3.68 3.76 -10.95
CA ILE A 166 -2.66 3.42 -9.93
C ILE A 166 -1.36 2.94 -10.61
N LEU A 167 -1.46 2.07 -11.63
CA LEU A 167 -0.29 1.58 -12.36
C LEU A 167 0.44 2.70 -13.10
N LEU A 168 -0.30 3.63 -13.73
CA LEU A 168 0.29 4.80 -14.38
C LEU A 168 0.99 5.71 -13.36
N ILE A 169 0.35 6.01 -12.24
CA ILE A 169 0.97 6.78 -11.14
C ILE A 169 2.26 6.10 -10.68
N TYR A 170 2.24 4.78 -10.50
CA TYR A 170 3.41 4.02 -10.10
C TYR A 170 4.55 4.15 -11.11
N ILE A 171 4.28 3.98 -12.41
CA ILE A 171 5.30 4.06 -13.47
C ILE A 171 5.94 5.45 -13.52
N TYR A 172 5.14 6.52 -13.56
CA TYR A 172 5.67 7.88 -13.62
C TYR A 172 6.39 8.27 -12.32
N SER A 173 5.87 7.83 -11.17
CA SER A 173 6.52 8.08 -9.87
C SER A 173 7.84 7.34 -9.72
N VAL A 174 8.00 6.13 -10.25
CA VAL A 174 9.25 5.36 -10.14
C VAL A 174 10.29 5.80 -11.18
N THR A 175 9.86 6.03 -12.42
CA THR A 175 10.75 6.44 -13.52
C THR A 175 11.49 7.74 -13.17
N GLY A 176 10.79 8.71 -12.56
CA GLY A 176 11.39 10.01 -12.22
C GLY A 176 11.69 10.82 -13.47
N GLU A 177 12.83 11.53 -13.49
CA GLU A 177 13.22 12.36 -14.63
C GLU A 177 13.49 11.50 -15.88
N PHE A 178 12.80 11.81 -16.98
CA PHE A 178 12.96 11.13 -18.28
C PHE A 178 13.10 12.16 -19.41
N THR A 179 13.70 11.74 -20.51
CA THR A 179 13.81 12.56 -21.72
C THR A 179 12.57 12.43 -22.57
N GLU A 180 11.97 13.56 -22.96
CA GLU A 180 10.90 13.57 -23.94
C GLU A 180 11.46 13.29 -25.34
N ASP A 181 11.17 12.09 -25.86
CA ASP A 181 11.46 11.72 -27.24
C ASP A 181 10.16 11.48 -28.03
N LYS A 182 10.30 11.35 -29.36
CA LYS A 182 9.15 11.13 -30.26
C LYS A 182 8.45 9.81 -29.98
N ASP A 183 9.19 8.79 -29.58
CA ASP A 183 8.67 7.44 -29.35
C ASP A 183 7.83 7.40 -28.06
N LEU A 184 8.23 8.15 -27.03
CA LEU A 184 7.50 8.37 -25.79
C LEU A 184 6.21 9.13 -26.05
N ALA A 185 6.27 10.22 -26.81
CA ALA A 185 5.06 10.97 -27.18
C ALA A 185 4.05 10.08 -27.94
N GLU A 186 4.54 9.23 -28.85
CA GLU A 186 3.68 8.28 -29.56
C GLU A 186 3.09 7.20 -28.62
N ALA A 187 3.90 6.65 -27.70
CA ALA A 187 3.46 5.66 -26.73
C ALA A 187 2.42 6.22 -25.75
N GLU A 188 2.64 7.43 -25.23
CA GLU A 188 1.67 8.13 -24.40
C GLU A 188 0.36 8.36 -25.14
N GLU A 189 0.39 8.85 -26.39
CA GLU A 189 -0.82 9.07 -27.18
C GLU A 189 -1.60 7.76 -27.44
N LYS A 190 -0.92 6.63 -27.61
CA LYS A 190 -1.58 5.31 -27.69
C LYS A 190 -2.29 4.96 -26.38
N VAL A 191 -1.60 5.11 -25.26
CA VAL A 191 -2.15 4.79 -23.92
C VAL A 191 -3.31 5.73 -23.58
N LYS A 192 -3.18 7.02 -23.85
CA LYS A 192 -4.24 8.02 -23.66
C LYS A 192 -5.49 7.68 -24.44
N LYS A 193 -5.36 7.33 -25.73
CA LYS A 193 -6.50 6.91 -26.56
C LYS A 193 -7.18 5.65 -26.04
N ALA A 194 -6.38 4.67 -25.60
CA ALA A 194 -6.91 3.44 -25.01
C ALA A 194 -7.66 3.73 -23.71
N LEU A 195 -7.10 4.55 -22.81
CA LEU A 195 -7.71 4.93 -21.54
C LEU A 195 -8.98 5.76 -21.74
N ALA A 196 -8.94 6.71 -22.68
CA ALA A 196 -10.10 7.54 -23.00
C ALA A 196 -11.27 6.69 -23.52
N LYS A 197 -10.96 5.67 -24.33
CA LYS A 197 -11.96 4.69 -24.78
C LYS A 197 -12.53 3.90 -23.61
N VAL A 198 -11.68 3.39 -22.72
CA VAL A 198 -12.11 2.64 -21.53
C VAL A 198 -13.08 3.46 -20.69
N PHE A 199 -12.73 4.71 -20.37
CA PHE A 199 -13.58 5.58 -19.54
C PHE A 199 -14.98 5.80 -20.16
N CYS A 200 -15.08 5.95 -21.48
CA CYS A 200 -16.35 6.14 -22.17
C CYS A 200 -17.22 4.89 -22.25
N GLU A 201 -16.63 3.71 -22.16
CA GLU A 201 -17.33 2.44 -22.28
C GLU A 201 -17.74 1.86 -20.91
N GLU A 202 -17.39 2.53 -19.81
CA GLU A 202 -17.84 2.15 -18.47
C GLU A 202 -19.36 2.36 -18.33
N SER A 203 -20.07 1.32 -17.86
CA SER A 203 -21.51 1.38 -17.65
C SER A 203 -21.87 2.33 -16.51
N GLU A 204 -21.08 2.31 -15.44
CA GLU A 204 -21.24 3.16 -14.26
C GLU A 204 -19.92 3.88 -13.97
N LEU A 205 -19.98 5.20 -13.78
CA LEU A 205 -18.80 5.98 -13.41
C LEU A 205 -18.60 5.89 -11.91
N SER A 206 -17.41 5.44 -11.49
CA SER A 206 -17.02 5.52 -10.09
C SER A 206 -16.91 6.97 -9.63
N PRO A 207 -17.01 7.25 -8.31
CA PRO A 207 -16.86 8.60 -7.78
C PRO A 207 -15.56 9.29 -8.21
N LEU A 208 -14.48 8.52 -8.37
CA LEU A 208 -13.21 9.05 -8.88
C LEU A 208 -13.34 9.50 -10.33
N LEU A 209 -13.89 8.65 -11.22
CA LEU A 209 -14.05 9.00 -12.63
C LEU A 209 -15.01 10.17 -12.82
N GLN A 210 -16.06 10.28 -12.01
CA GLN A 210 -16.97 11.43 -12.03
C GLN A 210 -16.22 12.73 -11.73
N LYS A 211 -15.40 12.76 -10.67
CA LYS A 211 -14.60 13.94 -10.31
C LYS A 211 -13.54 14.27 -11.37
N VAL A 212 -12.84 13.26 -11.89
CA VAL A 212 -11.78 13.44 -12.90
C VAL A 212 -12.33 13.91 -14.24
N THR A 213 -13.51 13.41 -14.64
CA THR A 213 -14.11 13.74 -15.95
C THR A 213 -15.10 14.90 -15.88
N GLY A 214 -15.47 15.35 -14.68
CA GLY A 214 -16.52 16.35 -14.46
C GLY A 214 -17.91 15.90 -14.95
N CYS A 215 -18.16 14.59 -15.02
CA CYS A 215 -19.41 14.02 -15.53
C CYS A 215 -20.11 13.17 -14.46
N ASP A 216 -21.37 13.49 -14.18
CA ASP A 216 -22.16 12.77 -13.16
C ASP A 216 -22.63 11.38 -13.61
N SER A 217 -22.60 11.09 -14.91
CA SER A 217 -23.05 9.81 -15.47
C SER A 217 -22.29 9.42 -16.74
N SER A 218 -22.24 8.11 -17.01
CA SER A 218 -21.59 7.52 -18.19
C SER A 218 -22.19 8.04 -19.50
N ILE A 219 -23.50 8.32 -19.51
CA ILE A 219 -24.23 8.87 -20.67
C ILE A 219 -23.68 10.24 -21.10
N ASN A 220 -23.21 11.04 -20.14
CA ASN A 220 -22.69 12.39 -20.38
C ASN A 220 -21.21 12.41 -20.78
N LEU A 221 -20.52 11.27 -20.66
CA LEU A 221 -19.08 11.13 -20.88
C LEU A 221 -18.78 10.74 -22.33
N THR A 222 -18.64 11.74 -23.19
CA THR A 222 -18.25 11.54 -24.59
C THR A 222 -16.76 11.25 -24.72
N PHE A 223 -16.35 10.59 -25.81
CA PHE A 223 -14.93 10.31 -26.10
C PHE A 223 -14.07 11.58 -26.10
N HIS A 224 -14.62 12.70 -26.56
CA HIS A 224 -13.93 13.99 -26.53
C HIS A 224 -13.67 14.48 -25.10
N LYS A 225 -14.67 14.43 -24.22
CA LYS A 225 -14.52 14.82 -22.80
C LYS A 225 -13.55 13.89 -22.07
N SER A 226 -13.67 12.60 -22.33
CA SER A 226 -12.77 11.59 -21.77
C SER A 226 -11.31 11.82 -22.22
N LYS A 227 -11.10 12.16 -23.50
CA LYS A 227 -9.77 12.53 -23.99
C LYS A 227 -9.20 13.74 -23.26
N ILE A 228 -9.98 14.80 -23.08
CA ILE A 228 -9.54 16.00 -22.33
C ILE A 228 -9.13 15.62 -20.91
N ALA A 229 -9.97 14.87 -20.20
CA ALA A 229 -9.67 14.44 -18.84
C ALA A 229 -8.38 13.60 -18.79
N VAL A 230 -8.18 12.70 -19.74
CA VAL A 230 -6.96 11.88 -19.84
C VAL A 230 -5.72 12.72 -20.19
N ASP A 231 -5.84 13.76 -21.02
CA ASP A 231 -4.74 14.69 -21.30
C ASP A 231 -4.31 15.47 -20.04
N GLU A 232 -5.27 15.91 -19.22
CA GLU A 232 -5.01 16.56 -17.93
C GLU A 232 -4.37 15.59 -16.92
N LEU A 233 -4.84 14.33 -16.87
CA LEU A 233 -4.24 13.27 -16.07
C LEU A 233 -2.77 13.06 -16.44
N PHE A 234 -2.44 12.96 -17.73
CA PHE A 234 -1.06 12.77 -18.19
C PHE A 234 -0.18 13.98 -17.89
N THR A 235 -0.73 15.19 -17.94
CA THR A 235 -0.01 16.40 -17.49
C THR A 235 0.38 16.26 -16.00
N SER A 236 -0.58 15.85 -15.15
CA SER A 236 -0.30 15.59 -13.73
C SER A 236 0.69 14.43 -13.51
N LEU A 237 0.65 13.39 -14.34
CA LEU A 237 1.61 12.28 -14.27
C LEU A 237 3.05 12.74 -14.57
N ARG A 238 3.23 13.61 -15.56
CA ARG A 238 4.54 14.23 -15.85
C ARG A 238 5.02 15.09 -14.69
N ASP A 239 4.13 15.87 -14.05
CA ASP A 239 4.47 16.64 -12.85
C ASP A 239 4.93 15.73 -11.69
N ILE A 240 4.28 14.58 -11.50
CA ILE A 240 4.66 13.58 -10.48
C ILE A 240 6.06 13.03 -10.74
N ALA A 241 6.38 12.74 -12.01
CA ALA A 241 7.70 12.26 -12.39
C ALA A 241 8.80 13.29 -12.08
N GLY A 242 8.51 14.58 -12.28
CA GLY A 242 9.41 15.70 -11.97
C GLY A 242 9.42 16.15 -10.50
N ALA A 243 8.55 15.61 -9.64
CA ALA A 243 8.35 16.11 -8.27
C ALA A 243 9.60 16.07 -7.40
N ARG A 244 10.56 15.18 -7.71
CA ARG A 244 11.81 15.03 -6.96
C ARG A 244 13.00 15.76 -7.58
N ASN A 245 12.81 16.51 -8.67
CA ASN A 245 13.90 17.22 -9.37
C ASN A 245 14.56 18.30 -8.51
N LEU A 246 13.80 18.87 -7.57
CA LEU A 246 14.29 19.90 -6.64
C LEU A 246 15.11 19.31 -5.47
N MET A 247 14.97 18.01 -5.20
CA MET A 247 15.75 17.32 -4.17
C MET A 247 17.17 17.07 -4.67
N LYS A 248 18.16 17.09 -3.78
CA LYS A 248 19.57 16.87 -4.14
C LYS A 248 19.97 15.40 -4.00
N GLN A 249 19.61 14.78 -2.89
CA GLN A 249 19.93 13.39 -2.56
C GLN A 249 18.75 12.46 -2.87
N PHE A 250 17.52 12.85 -2.52
CA PHE A 250 16.34 12.00 -2.66
C PHE A 250 15.68 12.08 -4.03
N LYS A 251 16.47 12.08 -5.11
CA LYS A 251 15.98 12.24 -6.49
C LYS A 251 15.24 11.00 -7.01
N SER A 252 15.73 9.82 -6.66
CA SER A 252 15.21 8.55 -7.18
C SER A 252 14.68 7.67 -6.06
N VAL A 253 13.54 7.05 -6.32
CA VAL A 253 12.98 5.94 -5.53
C VAL A 253 13.21 4.59 -6.21
N TYR A 254 13.82 4.61 -7.39
CA TYR A 254 14.27 3.45 -8.14
C TYR A 254 15.72 3.12 -7.79
N VAL A 255 15.96 1.87 -7.38
CA VAL A 255 17.31 1.35 -7.17
C VAL A 255 17.59 0.33 -8.28
N PRO A 256 18.58 0.61 -9.16
CA PRO A 256 18.90 -0.28 -10.26
C PRO A 256 19.38 -1.64 -9.74
N GLY A 257 18.99 -2.69 -10.46
CA GLY A 257 19.51 -4.03 -10.21
C GLY A 257 21.00 -4.12 -10.57
N ASN A 258 21.67 -5.10 -9.99
CA ASN A 258 23.02 -5.50 -10.36
C ASN A 258 23.04 -7.01 -10.68
N HIS A 259 24.21 -7.58 -10.98
CA HIS A 259 24.31 -9.00 -11.34
C HIS A 259 23.83 -9.98 -10.23
N THR A 260 23.68 -9.51 -8.99
CA THR A 260 23.29 -10.34 -7.82
C THR A 260 21.93 -9.97 -7.23
N HIS A 261 21.40 -8.78 -7.53
CA HIS A 261 20.17 -8.24 -6.98
C HIS A 261 19.28 -7.65 -8.07
N GLN A 262 18.00 -8.00 -8.05
CA GLN A 262 17.00 -7.41 -8.94
C GLN A 262 16.79 -5.92 -8.63
N ALA A 263 16.29 -5.18 -9.61
CA ALA A 263 15.87 -3.80 -9.40
C ALA A 263 14.85 -3.72 -8.26
N SER A 264 14.93 -2.67 -7.46
CA SER A 264 14.09 -2.55 -6.26
C SER A 264 13.56 -1.14 -6.06
N TYR A 265 12.39 -1.06 -5.42
CA TYR A 265 11.78 0.19 -5.01
C TYR A 265 12.25 0.57 -3.60
N LYS A 266 12.77 1.80 -3.45
CA LYS A 266 13.20 2.38 -2.18
C LYS A 266 12.36 3.63 -1.88
N PRO A 267 11.30 3.51 -1.05
CA PRO A 267 10.40 4.61 -0.73
C PRO A 267 11.13 5.82 -0.15
N LEU A 268 10.63 7.03 -0.40
CA LEU A 268 11.22 8.27 0.12
C LEU A 268 11.33 8.25 1.66
N LEU A 269 10.28 7.81 2.37
CA LEU A 269 10.30 7.70 3.83
C LEU A 269 11.42 6.78 4.34
N LYS A 270 11.73 5.69 3.61
CA LYS A 270 12.86 4.82 3.94
C LYS A 270 14.19 5.59 3.84
N GLN A 271 14.37 6.35 2.76
CA GLN A 271 15.58 7.16 2.55
C GLN A 271 15.76 8.21 3.64
N VAL A 272 14.68 8.91 4.01
CA VAL A 272 14.70 9.92 5.07
C VAL A 272 15.07 9.31 6.43
N VAL A 273 14.47 8.17 6.79
CA VAL A 273 14.76 7.49 8.06
C VAL A 273 16.19 6.95 8.10
N GLU A 274 16.68 6.38 6.99
CA GLU A 274 18.06 5.92 6.88
C GLU A 274 19.07 7.08 7.00
N GLU A 275 18.77 8.24 6.41
CA GLU A 275 19.61 9.44 6.52
C GLU A 275 19.65 9.96 7.98
N ILE A 276 18.49 10.09 8.62
CA ILE A 276 18.37 10.55 10.01
C ILE A 276 19.14 9.65 10.98
N PHE A 277 19.09 8.33 10.78
CA PHE A 277 19.73 7.36 11.67
C PHE A 277 21.04 6.82 11.12
N ASN A 278 21.64 7.48 10.13
CA ASN A 278 22.93 7.10 9.59
C ASN A 278 24.03 7.23 10.67
N PRO A 279 24.80 6.16 10.98
CA PRO A 279 25.88 6.20 11.95
C PRO A 279 26.97 7.22 11.63
N GLU A 280 27.22 7.47 10.34
CA GLU A 280 28.25 8.41 9.86
C GLU A 280 27.84 9.87 10.05
N ARG A 281 26.56 10.13 10.32
CA ARG A 281 26.00 11.48 10.52
C ARG A 281 26.44 12.48 9.43
N PRO A 282 26.23 12.18 8.14
CA PRO A 282 26.45 13.17 7.09
C PRO A 282 25.58 14.41 7.33
N ASP A 283 26.06 15.59 6.91
CA ASP A 283 25.25 16.81 6.94
C ASP A 283 24.05 16.61 5.99
N PRO A 284 22.79 16.56 6.51
CA PRO A 284 21.66 16.20 5.67
C PRO A 284 21.34 17.36 4.71
N VAL A 285 21.38 17.07 3.42
CA VAL A 285 21.30 18.10 2.37
C VAL A 285 19.86 18.47 2.04
N ASP A 286 18.95 17.49 2.08
CA ASP A 286 17.53 17.65 1.78
C ASP A 286 16.66 17.82 3.04
N ILE A 287 17.22 17.66 4.25
CA ILE A 287 16.51 17.85 5.52
C ILE A 287 16.92 19.20 6.09
N GLU A 288 16.07 20.21 5.89
CA GLU A 288 16.33 21.55 6.37
C GLU A 288 15.88 21.74 7.82
N HIS A 289 16.76 22.32 8.63
CA HIS A 289 16.43 22.74 9.98
C HIS A 289 15.79 24.14 9.93
N MET A 290 14.53 24.22 10.37
CA MET A 290 13.81 25.49 10.55
C MET A 290 13.74 25.84 12.04
N SER A 291 14.47 26.90 12.46
CA SER A 291 14.37 27.43 13.82
C SER A 291 13.26 28.50 13.88
N SER A 292 12.18 28.24 14.61
CA SER A 292 11.05 29.18 14.77
C SER A 292 11.22 30.14 15.96
N GLY A 293 12.45 30.54 16.28
CA GLY A 293 12.74 31.44 17.41
C GLY A 293 12.95 32.89 17.00
N LEU A 294 12.44 33.85 17.79
CA LEU A 294 12.74 35.30 17.70
C LEU A 294 14.24 35.61 17.60
N THR A 295 15.11 34.71 18.06
CA THR A 295 16.56 34.80 17.96
C THR A 295 17.11 34.67 16.53
N ASP A 296 16.39 34.05 15.58
CA ASP A 296 16.90 33.89 14.21
C ASP A 296 16.84 35.20 13.41
N LEU A 297 15.89 36.09 13.72
CA LEU A 297 15.83 37.46 13.17
C LEU A 297 16.99 38.35 13.64
N LEU A 298 17.61 38.03 14.79
CA LEU A 298 18.81 38.72 15.27
C LEU A 298 20.11 38.05 14.80
N LYS A 299 20.05 36.75 14.45
CA LYS A 299 21.20 36.00 13.94
C LYS A 299 21.48 36.25 12.46
N THR A 300 20.50 36.64 11.65
CA THR A 300 20.72 36.97 10.23
C THR A 300 21.74 38.09 10.01
N GLY A 301 21.94 39.00 10.97
CA GLY A 301 22.96 40.06 10.88
C GLY A 301 24.37 39.67 11.35
N PHE A 302 24.52 38.65 12.20
CA PHE A 302 25.81 38.24 12.80
C PHE A 302 26.28 36.83 12.39
N SER A 303 25.43 36.03 11.75
CA SER A 303 25.69 34.60 11.47
C SER A 303 26.49 34.33 10.19
N MET A 304 27.03 35.35 9.52
CA MET A 304 27.90 35.14 8.34
C MET A 304 29.27 34.56 8.71
N PHE A 305 29.65 34.51 10.01
CA PHE A 305 31.00 34.15 10.45
C PHE A 305 31.12 32.95 11.40
N MET A 306 30.02 32.32 11.83
CA MET A 306 30.09 31.12 12.67
C MET A 306 29.22 29.99 12.11
N LYS A 307 29.86 28.88 11.75
CA LYS A 307 29.21 27.60 11.42
C LYS A 307 28.67 27.00 12.73
N VAL A 308 27.59 27.57 13.26
CA VAL A 308 26.91 27.03 14.44
C VAL A 308 26.34 25.66 14.07
N SER A 309 26.76 24.60 14.79
CA SER A 309 26.30 23.23 14.54
C SER A 309 24.78 23.17 14.65
N ARG A 310 24.11 22.84 13.54
CA ARG A 310 22.66 22.65 13.54
C ARG A 310 22.34 21.36 14.32
N PRO A 311 21.30 21.35 15.16
CA PRO A 311 20.93 20.13 15.87
C PRO A 311 20.51 19.06 14.87
N HIS A 312 21.03 17.85 15.03
CA HIS A 312 20.66 16.73 14.18
C HIS A 312 19.40 16.06 14.74
N PRO A 313 18.44 15.60 13.90
CA PRO A 313 17.23 14.94 14.42
C PRO A 313 17.54 13.74 15.32
N SER A 314 18.66 13.04 15.07
CA SER A 314 19.11 11.91 15.90
C SER A 314 19.79 12.31 17.21
N ASP A 315 19.94 13.59 17.53
CA ASP A 315 20.42 14.02 18.85
C ASP A 315 19.31 13.99 19.92
N HIS A 316 18.04 13.84 19.50
CA HIS A 316 16.89 13.78 20.39
C HIS A 316 16.40 12.34 20.63
N PRO A 317 15.89 12.03 21.83
CA PRO A 317 15.37 10.69 22.16
C PRO A 317 13.99 10.40 21.53
N LEU A 318 13.30 11.45 21.08
CA LEU A 318 11.99 11.38 20.44
C LEU A 318 12.05 12.04 19.06
N LEU A 319 11.65 11.31 18.02
CA LEU A 319 11.45 11.80 16.67
C LEU A 319 9.95 11.78 16.33
N ILE A 320 9.42 12.90 15.84
CA ILE A 320 8.05 12.97 15.32
C ILE A 320 8.14 13.13 13.81
N LEU A 321 7.58 12.17 13.07
CA LEU A 321 7.46 12.20 11.62
C LEU A 321 6.01 12.51 11.25
N PHE A 322 5.75 13.72 10.75
CA PHE A 322 4.42 14.11 10.26
C PHE A 322 4.36 14.04 8.74
N VAL A 323 3.56 13.13 8.19
CA VAL A 323 3.43 12.93 6.74
C VAL A 323 2.15 13.59 6.22
N VAL A 324 2.32 14.70 5.49
CA VAL A 324 1.23 15.40 4.81
C VAL A 324 0.82 14.62 3.56
N GLY A 325 -0.47 14.37 3.38
CA GLY A 325 -1.02 13.60 2.25
C GLY A 325 -1.44 12.18 2.65
N GLY A 326 -0.83 11.63 3.71
CA GLY A 326 -1.19 10.37 4.34
C GLY A 326 -0.04 9.37 4.38
N VAL A 327 -0.23 8.28 5.13
CA VAL A 327 0.75 7.19 5.25
C VAL A 327 0.06 5.84 5.07
N THR A 328 0.76 4.86 4.51
CA THR A 328 0.29 3.48 4.41
C THR A 328 0.70 2.64 5.63
N VAL A 329 0.01 1.53 5.87
CA VAL A 329 0.37 0.60 6.96
C VAL A 329 1.75 -0.03 6.71
N SER A 330 2.11 -0.29 5.45
CA SER A 330 3.43 -0.82 5.07
C SER A 330 4.55 0.17 5.36
N GLU A 331 4.35 1.47 5.12
CA GLU A 331 5.32 2.52 5.49
C GLU A 331 5.49 2.63 7.00
N ALA A 332 4.40 2.64 7.77
CA ALA A 332 4.47 2.68 9.23
C ALA A 332 5.24 1.48 9.80
N LYS A 333 4.98 0.28 9.27
CA LYS A 333 5.72 -0.94 9.63
C LYS A 333 7.19 -0.83 9.24
N MET A 334 7.49 -0.35 8.03
CA MET A 334 8.85 -0.19 7.54
C MET A 334 9.66 0.79 8.41
N ILE A 335 9.07 1.92 8.82
CA ILE A 335 9.71 2.86 9.74
C ILE A 335 10.01 2.18 11.07
N LYS A 336 9.04 1.45 11.65
CA LYS A 336 9.24 0.69 12.89
C LYS A 336 10.42 -0.28 12.78
N ASP A 337 10.45 -1.10 11.73
CA ASP A 337 11.50 -2.11 11.53
C ASP A 337 12.88 -1.46 11.32
N LEU A 338 12.96 -0.36 10.57
CA LEU A 338 14.20 0.38 10.32
C LEU A 338 14.75 1.02 11.59
N VAL A 339 13.89 1.70 12.37
CA VAL A 339 14.32 2.37 13.62
C VAL A 339 14.84 1.36 14.64
N LEU A 340 14.16 0.21 14.77
CA LEU A 340 14.61 -0.88 15.64
C LEU A 340 15.97 -1.44 15.22
N SER A 341 16.28 -1.44 13.92
CA SER A 341 17.55 -1.91 13.38
C SER A 341 18.67 -0.86 13.51
N LEU A 342 18.40 0.39 13.15
CA LEU A 342 19.41 1.44 13.03
C LEU A 342 19.74 2.11 14.36
N LYS A 343 18.74 2.36 15.22
CA LYS A 343 18.95 3.04 16.50
C LYS A 343 17.99 2.54 17.59
N PRO A 344 18.26 1.34 18.16
CA PRO A 344 17.47 0.78 19.25
C PRO A 344 17.31 1.77 20.41
N GLY A 345 16.10 1.86 20.98
CA GLY A 345 15.81 2.73 22.13
C GLY A 345 15.34 4.15 21.79
N THR A 346 15.34 4.54 20.51
CA THR A 346 14.74 5.82 20.08
C THR A 346 13.23 5.68 19.98
N GLN A 347 12.49 6.66 20.51
CA GLN A 347 11.04 6.73 20.32
C GLN A 347 10.71 7.45 19.01
N VAL A 348 9.88 6.84 18.17
CA VAL A 348 9.42 7.45 16.92
C VAL A 348 7.89 7.46 16.89
N ILE A 349 7.31 8.64 16.69
CA ILE A 349 5.87 8.83 16.52
C ILE A 349 5.61 9.22 15.07
N VAL A 350 4.85 8.39 14.35
CA VAL A 350 4.42 8.68 12.98
C VAL A 350 3.01 9.25 13.03
N LEU A 351 2.85 10.46 12.53
CA LEU A 351 1.59 11.16 12.36
C LEU A 351 1.34 11.36 10.87
N SER A 352 0.08 11.38 10.46
CA SER A 352 -0.29 11.68 9.09
C SER A 352 -1.65 12.33 9.02
N THR A 353 -1.97 12.96 7.89
CA THR A 353 -3.31 13.52 7.67
C THR A 353 -4.38 12.43 7.49
N ARG A 354 -3.97 11.24 7.05
CA ARG A 354 -4.84 10.06 6.90
C ARG A 354 -4.06 8.76 6.78
N LEU A 355 -4.76 7.64 6.95
CA LEU A 355 -4.28 6.31 6.59
C LEU A 355 -4.69 5.99 5.14
N LEU A 356 -3.72 5.74 4.26
CA LEU A 356 -3.93 5.59 2.83
C LEU A 356 -4.25 4.15 2.43
N LYS A 357 -5.23 4.00 1.53
CA LYS A 357 -5.44 2.83 0.67
C LYS A 357 -4.99 3.18 -0.76
N PRO A 358 -4.65 2.17 -1.60
CA PRO A 358 -4.18 2.43 -2.97
C PRO A 358 -5.10 3.35 -3.80
N LEU A 359 -6.42 3.15 -3.71
CA LEU A 359 -7.41 3.95 -4.45
C LEU A 359 -7.56 5.40 -3.94
N ASN A 360 -7.02 5.74 -2.77
CA ASN A 360 -7.01 7.13 -2.31
C ASN A 360 -5.96 7.98 -3.04
N ILE A 361 -4.93 7.35 -3.62
CA ILE A 361 -3.84 8.06 -4.30
C ILE A 361 -4.33 8.75 -5.58
N PRO A 362 -5.02 8.07 -6.52
CA PRO A 362 -5.61 8.76 -7.68
C PRO A 362 -6.58 9.88 -7.30
N GLU A 363 -7.40 9.68 -6.26
CA GLU A 363 -8.33 10.70 -5.78
C GLU A 363 -7.59 11.96 -5.31
N LEU A 364 -6.44 11.78 -4.68
CA LEU A 364 -5.63 12.89 -4.22
C LEU A 364 -4.93 13.66 -5.32
N LEU A 365 -4.42 12.93 -6.29
CA LEU A 365 -3.63 13.52 -7.35
C LEU A 365 -4.52 14.21 -8.38
N PHE A 366 -5.71 13.65 -8.64
CA PHE A 366 -6.54 14.05 -9.77
C PHE A 366 -7.89 14.66 -9.40
N ALA A 367 -8.37 14.46 -8.18
CA ALA A 367 -9.74 14.83 -7.81
C ALA A 367 -9.85 15.72 -6.57
N THR A 368 -8.71 16.14 -5.99
CA THR A 368 -8.68 17.03 -4.82
C THR A 368 -8.26 18.43 -5.24
N ASP A 369 -9.01 19.45 -4.80
CA ASP A 369 -8.58 20.84 -4.96
C ASP A 369 -7.32 21.08 -4.11
N ARG A 370 -6.19 21.30 -4.79
CA ARG A 370 -4.89 21.50 -4.17
C ARG A 370 -4.78 22.87 -3.47
N LEU A 371 -5.68 23.81 -3.78
CA LEU A 371 -5.74 25.13 -3.17
C LEU A 371 -6.60 25.14 -1.89
N HIS A 372 -7.56 24.23 -1.79
CA HIS A 372 -8.44 24.07 -0.62
C HIS A 372 -8.42 22.60 -0.17
N PRO A 373 -7.38 22.17 0.56
CA PRO A 373 -7.31 20.80 1.03
C PRO A 373 -8.55 20.48 1.86
N ASP A 374 -9.28 19.45 1.46
CA ASP A 374 -10.44 18.96 2.21
C ASP A 374 -9.94 18.43 3.57
N LEU A 375 -10.15 19.23 4.62
CA LEU A 375 -9.72 18.92 5.98
C LEU A 375 -10.61 17.87 6.66
N GLY A 376 -11.62 17.34 5.94
CA GLY A 376 -12.37 16.15 6.36
C GLY A 376 -12.98 16.29 7.76
N PHE A 377 -13.68 17.40 8.02
CA PHE A 377 -14.48 17.58 9.24
C PHE A 377 -15.86 16.96 9.12
#